data_AF-A0A1Y3NNV0-F1
#
_entry.id   AF-A0A1Y3NNV0-F1
#
_cell.length_a   1.000
_cell.length_b   1.000
_cell.length_c   1.000
_cell.angle_alpha   90.00
_cell.angle_beta   90.00
_cell.angle_gamma   90.00
#
_symmetry.space_group_name_H-M   'P 1'
#
loop_
_entity.id
_entity.type
_entity.pdbx_description
1 polymer ?
#
loop_
_entity_poly.entity_id
_entity_poly.type
_entity_poly.pdbx_seq_one_letter_code
_entity_poly.pdbx_strand_id
1 'polypeptide(L)'
;MKFVNALLTLATASSVFSFTINTNRGLYLTDNSNDDPYVKFVYNKLIKECRDDLDKTGIFIECTSVKNYNMNNYEEMCKNRSSPSCVKFFEDPLAEAPNCKNDQIYNNFIAVTRDYNPKENYNCLRITDNKLCPTVIQTFETGSFHDEAVKETCKSKACTEGLIKQFESSIKNAEINNNLFNTDEGSNNIATLEEQINVYKTFIELLKSPQCTAQAVDDLAQSSYIVAEAEEKSSTYNIKTTSVLFTTLSLLLAYLL
;
A
#
# COMPACT_ATOMS: atom_id res chain seq x y z
N MET A 1 10.56 45.45 -25.90
CA MET A 1 9.41 44.58 -26.26
C MET A 1 9.72 43.08 -26.26
N LYS A 2 10.96 42.60 -26.43
CA LYS A 2 11.27 41.16 -26.39
C LYS A 2 11.17 40.50 -25.00
N PHE A 3 11.22 41.28 -23.93
CA PHE A 3 11.15 40.78 -22.54
C PHE A 3 9.72 40.44 -22.08
N VAL A 4 8.70 41.11 -22.63
CA VAL A 4 7.29 40.88 -22.25
C VAL A 4 6.80 39.53 -22.79
N ASN A 5 7.28 39.13 -23.98
CA ASN A 5 6.93 37.83 -24.56
C ASN A 5 7.52 36.65 -23.80
N ALA A 6 8.70 36.79 -23.16
CA ALA A 6 9.29 35.73 -22.34
C ALA A 6 8.58 35.55 -20.99
N LEU A 7 8.00 36.63 -20.43
CA LEU A 7 7.20 36.59 -19.22
C LEU A 7 5.80 36.00 -19.45
N LEU A 8 5.19 36.24 -20.63
CA LEU A 8 3.91 35.62 -20.98
C LEU A 8 4.00 34.10 -21.16
N THR A 9 5.10 33.58 -21.73
CA THR A 9 5.29 32.12 -21.85
C THR A 9 5.53 31.43 -20.49
N LEU A 10 6.14 32.11 -19.52
CA LEU A 10 6.25 31.59 -18.15
C LEU A 10 4.89 31.61 -17.41
N ALA A 11 4.04 32.60 -17.67
CA ALA A 11 2.72 32.71 -17.06
C ALA A 11 1.72 31.67 -17.61
N THR A 12 1.85 31.24 -18.87
CA THR A 12 0.99 30.17 -19.43
C THR A 12 1.41 28.77 -19.02
N ALA A 13 2.63 28.58 -18.49
CA ALA A 13 3.09 27.30 -17.94
C ALA A 13 2.69 27.09 -16.47
N SER A 14 2.15 28.13 -15.81
CA SER A 14 1.71 28.11 -14.42
C SER A 14 0.19 28.14 -14.26
N SER A 15 -0.57 27.75 -15.30
CA SER A 15 -1.95 27.30 -15.11
C SER A 15 -1.93 26.01 -14.29
N VAL A 16 -1.85 26.18 -12.97
CA VAL A 16 -2.07 25.16 -11.96
C VAL A 16 -3.47 24.62 -12.24
N PHE A 17 -3.53 23.49 -12.93
CA PHE A 17 -4.73 22.67 -13.04
C PHE A 17 -5.10 22.24 -11.63
N SER A 18 -5.85 23.09 -10.94
CA SER A 18 -6.49 22.76 -9.68
C SER A 18 -7.81 22.06 -10.02
N PHE A 19 -7.75 20.76 -10.22
CA PHE A 19 -8.95 19.95 -10.07
C PHE A 19 -9.18 19.73 -8.58
N THR A 20 -10.31 20.23 -8.10
CA THR A 20 -10.86 19.89 -6.78
C THR A 20 -11.70 18.63 -7.00
N ILE A 21 -11.21 17.48 -6.56
CA ILE A 21 -12.04 16.26 -6.55
C ILE A 21 -12.79 16.31 -5.22
N ASN A 22 -14.12 16.23 -5.29
CA ASN A 22 -14.95 16.23 -4.08
C ASN A 22 -14.88 14.84 -3.44
N THR A 23 -13.87 14.61 -2.59
CA THR A 23 -13.60 13.30 -1.95
C THR A 23 -14.13 13.17 -0.52
N ASN A 24 -15.19 13.92 -0.18
CA ASN A 24 -15.93 13.75 1.10
C ASN A 24 -16.57 12.36 1.31
N ARG A 25 -16.24 11.36 0.47
CA ARG A 25 -16.69 9.97 0.55
C ARG A 25 -15.49 9.05 0.74
N GLY A 26 -14.72 9.28 1.80
CA GLY A 26 -13.65 8.37 2.20
C GLY A 26 -14.17 6.94 2.27
N LEU A 27 -13.42 6.00 1.68
CA LEU A 27 -13.62 4.57 1.91
C LEU A 27 -13.44 4.33 3.40
N TYR A 28 -14.56 4.23 4.12
CA TYR A 28 -14.59 4.02 5.56
C TYR A 28 -13.93 2.68 5.89
N LEU A 29 -12.70 2.73 6.41
CA LEU A 29 -12.18 1.67 7.27
C LEU A 29 -12.73 1.94 8.68
N THR A 30 -14.00 1.67 8.93
CA THR A 30 -14.57 1.85 10.28
C THR A 30 -15.19 0.56 10.79
N ASP A 31 -14.55 -0.05 11.79
CA ASP A 31 -15.09 0.02 13.15
C ASP A 31 -13.97 -0.20 14.18
N ASN A 32 -14.06 0.45 15.34
CA ASN A 32 -13.10 0.38 16.47
C ASN A 32 -13.25 -0.95 17.27
N SER A 33 -13.76 -2.01 16.63
CA SER A 33 -13.87 -3.32 17.28
C SER A 33 -12.51 -4.02 17.29
N ASN A 34 -12.14 -4.58 18.44
CA ASN A 34 -10.91 -5.39 18.60
C ASN A 34 -10.84 -6.64 17.71
N ASP A 35 -11.95 -6.97 17.04
CA ASP A 35 -12.01 -7.96 15.97
C ASP A 35 -12.15 -7.23 14.64
N ASP A 36 -11.33 -7.59 13.66
CA ASP A 36 -11.50 -7.18 12.28
C ASP A 36 -12.83 -7.74 11.74
N PRO A 37 -13.85 -6.89 11.53
CA PRO A 37 -15.18 -7.34 11.16
C PRO A 37 -15.19 -8.04 9.80
N TYR A 38 -14.25 -7.72 8.91
CA TYR A 38 -14.15 -8.30 7.57
C TYR A 38 -13.63 -9.72 7.60
N VAL A 39 -12.52 -9.95 8.31
CA VAL A 39 -11.95 -11.30 8.45
C VAL A 39 -12.93 -12.21 9.19
N LYS A 40 -13.58 -11.70 10.24
CA LYS A 40 -14.62 -12.42 10.96
C LYS A 40 -15.82 -12.76 10.08
N PHE A 41 -16.24 -11.83 9.22
CA PHE A 41 -17.33 -12.04 8.27
C PHE A 41 -17.01 -13.15 7.26
N VAL A 42 -15.83 -13.07 6.62
CA VAL A 42 -15.37 -14.08 5.66
C VAL A 42 -15.30 -15.44 6.34
N TYR A 43 -14.64 -15.50 7.49
CA TYR A 43 -14.46 -16.73 8.27
C TYR A 43 -15.79 -17.40 8.64
N ASN A 44 -16.79 -16.62 9.05
CA ASN A 44 -18.12 -17.14 9.42
C ASN A 44 -18.90 -17.69 8.23
N LYS A 45 -18.60 -17.27 6.99
CA LYS A 45 -19.25 -17.75 5.77
C LYS A 45 -18.63 -19.02 5.19
N LEU A 46 -17.47 -19.44 5.69
CA LEU A 46 -16.80 -20.65 5.24
C LEU A 46 -17.60 -21.91 5.59
N ILE A 47 -17.40 -23.00 4.87
CA ILE A 47 -17.89 -24.32 5.28
C ILE A 47 -17.17 -24.78 6.55
N LYS A 48 -17.81 -25.66 7.33
CA LYS A 48 -17.30 -26.07 8.63
C LYS A 48 -15.92 -26.71 8.52
N GLU A 49 -15.76 -27.61 7.55
CA GLU A 49 -14.51 -28.36 7.32
C GLU A 49 -13.35 -27.43 6.96
N CYS A 50 -13.64 -26.33 6.25
CA CYS A 50 -12.67 -25.29 5.93
C CYS A 50 -12.24 -24.51 7.19
N ARG A 51 -13.20 -24.08 8.02
CA ARG A 51 -12.89 -23.43 9.31
C ARG A 51 -12.06 -24.33 10.22
N ASP A 52 -12.45 -25.60 10.32
CA ASP A 52 -11.74 -26.58 11.15
C ASP A 52 -10.26 -26.71 10.72
N ASP A 53 -9.94 -26.56 9.43
CA ASP A 53 -8.54 -26.53 8.97
C ASP A 53 -7.82 -25.24 9.37
N LEU A 54 -8.45 -24.08 9.16
CA LEU A 54 -7.86 -22.77 9.49
C LEU A 54 -7.63 -22.60 11.00
N ASP A 55 -8.49 -23.19 11.84
CA ASP A 55 -8.37 -23.15 13.30
C ASP A 55 -7.20 -23.98 13.83
N LYS A 56 -6.84 -25.08 13.16
CA LYS A 56 -5.75 -25.96 13.61
C LYS A 56 -4.42 -25.23 13.66
N THR A 57 -4.17 -24.35 12.71
CA THR A 57 -2.90 -23.62 12.59
C THR A 57 -3.01 -22.20 13.14
N GLY A 58 -4.20 -21.60 13.14
CA GLY A 58 -4.39 -20.18 13.48
C GLY A 58 -3.81 -19.21 12.44
N ILE A 59 -3.16 -19.73 11.40
CA ILE A 59 -2.40 -18.94 10.42
C ILE A 59 -3.28 -17.96 9.66
N PHE A 60 -4.54 -18.34 9.44
CA PHE A 60 -5.52 -17.48 8.78
C PHE A 60 -5.71 -16.18 9.56
N ILE A 61 -6.03 -16.27 10.85
CA ILE A 61 -6.25 -15.09 11.70
C ILE A 61 -4.94 -14.30 11.83
N GLU A 62 -3.83 -14.98 12.06
CA GLU A 62 -2.50 -14.33 12.18
C GLU A 62 -2.15 -13.49 10.96
N CYS A 63 -2.35 -14.02 9.76
CA CYS A 63 -1.87 -13.41 8.52
C CYS A 63 -2.88 -12.49 7.84
N THR A 64 -4.17 -12.66 8.13
CA THR A 64 -5.24 -11.90 7.47
C THR A 64 -5.84 -10.82 8.35
N SER A 65 -5.74 -10.92 9.68
CA SER A 65 -6.39 -9.98 10.57
C SER A 65 -5.79 -8.58 10.46
N VAL A 66 -6.64 -7.61 10.11
CA VAL A 66 -6.31 -6.18 10.10
C VAL A 66 -6.55 -5.52 11.47
N LYS A 67 -6.30 -6.24 12.58
CA LYS A 67 -6.58 -5.78 13.96
C LYS A 67 -6.02 -4.37 14.23
N ASN A 68 -6.91 -3.37 14.30
CA ASN A 68 -6.63 -2.00 14.72
C ASN A 68 -5.33 -1.42 14.12
N TYR A 69 -5.11 -1.55 12.80
CA TYR A 69 -3.94 -0.94 12.13
C TYR A 69 -3.91 0.57 12.43
N ASN A 70 -2.91 0.99 13.20
CA ASN A 70 -2.73 2.40 13.53
C ASN A 70 -1.24 2.73 13.72
N MET A 71 -0.94 4.01 13.92
CA MET A 71 0.43 4.50 14.06
C MET A 71 1.23 3.87 15.22
N ASN A 72 0.57 3.28 16.23
CA ASN A 72 1.25 2.68 17.39
C ASN A 72 1.68 1.22 17.17
N ASN A 73 1.05 0.50 16.23
CA ASN A 73 1.26 -0.95 16.07
C ASN A 73 1.61 -1.38 14.63
N TYR A 74 1.59 -0.46 13.66
CA TYR A 74 1.84 -0.79 12.26
C TYR A 74 3.17 -1.53 12.01
N GLU A 75 4.25 -1.21 12.73
CA GLU A 75 5.55 -1.87 12.53
C GLU A 75 5.51 -3.36 12.85
N GLU A 76 4.98 -3.71 14.02
CA GLU A 76 4.84 -5.10 14.46
C GLU A 76 3.96 -5.86 13.47
N MET A 77 2.92 -5.21 12.96
CA MET A 77 1.97 -5.84 12.06
C MET A 77 2.53 -6.05 10.66
N CYS A 78 3.32 -5.09 10.18
CA CYS A 78 4.10 -5.28 8.97
C CYS A 78 5.10 -6.43 9.10
N LYS A 79 5.79 -6.55 10.25
CA LYS A 79 6.67 -7.69 10.54
C LYS A 79 5.89 -9.01 10.57
N ASN A 80 4.77 -9.07 11.28
CA ASN A 80 3.97 -10.29 11.38
C ASN A 80 3.44 -10.73 10.01
N ARG A 81 2.93 -9.79 9.20
CA ARG A 81 2.38 -10.10 7.88
C ARG A 81 3.43 -10.55 6.87
N SER A 82 4.65 -10.04 6.99
CA SER A 82 5.79 -10.43 6.15
C SER A 82 6.60 -11.60 6.72
N SER A 83 6.13 -12.19 7.83
CA SER A 83 6.76 -13.37 8.43
C SER A 83 6.83 -14.54 7.43
N PRO A 84 7.80 -15.46 7.57
CA PRO A 84 7.89 -16.62 6.70
C PRO A 84 6.62 -17.48 6.67
N SER A 85 5.92 -17.58 7.80
CA SER A 85 4.65 -18.32 7.91
C SER A 85 3.55 -17.66 7.08
N CYS A 86 3.38 -16.34 7.19
CA CYS A 86 2.38 -15.62 6.40
C CYS A 86 2.71 -15.57 4.92
N VAL A 87 3.98 -15.38 4.56
CA VAL A 87 4.41 -15.46 3.16
C VAL A 87 4.05 -16.81 2.55
N LYS A 88 4.38 -17.91 3.24
CA LYS A 88 4.04 -19.27 2.79
C LYS A 88 2.54 -19.48 2.68
N PHE A 89 1.77 -18.98 3.65
CA PHE A 89 0.31 -19.04 3.61
C PHE A 89 -0.27 -18.34 2.38
N PHE A 90 0.21 -17.14 2.03
CA PHE A 90 -0.31 -16.43 0.85
C PHE A 90 0.19 -17.01 -0.49
N GLU A 91 1.35 -17.69 -0.49
CA GLU A 91 1.85 -18.43 -1.67
C GLU A 91 1.03 -19.69 -1.97
N ASP A 92 0.71 -20.50 -0.95
CA ASP A 92 -0.14 -21.70 -1.08
C ASP A 92 -1.12 -21.86 0.09
N PRO A 93 -2.23 -21.09 0.08
CA PRO A 93 -3.20 -21.09 1.17
C PRO A 93 -4.01 -22.38 1.27
N LEU A 94 -3.99 -23.23 0.24
CA LEU A 94 -4.67 -24.52 0.23
C LEU A 94 -3.81 -25.64 0.84
N ALA A 95 -2.48 -25.47 0.91
CA ALA A 95 -1.63 -26.39 1.66
C ALA A 95 -1.94 -26.35 3.17
N GLU A 96 -2.25 -25.17 3.70
CA GLU A 96 -2.61 -24.99 5.11
C GLU A 96 -4.09 -25.31 5.39
N ALA A 97 -4.94 -25.27 4.37
CA ALA A 97 -6.38 -25.54 4.49
C ALA A 97 -6.98 -26.29 3.29
N PRO A 98 -6.66 -27.58 3.12
CA PRO A 98 -7.07 -28.36 1.94
C PRO A 98 -8.60 -28.53 1.82
N ASN A 99 -9.33 -28.55 2.93
CA ASN A 99 -10.79 -28.65 2.89
C ASN A 99 -11.47 -27.36 2.39
N CYS A 100 -10.74 -26.25 2.27
CA CYS A 100 -11.23 -25.01 1.68
C CYS A 100 -11.22 -25.00 0.14
N LYS A 101 -10.66 -26.03 -0.51
CA LYS A 101 -10.46 -26.06 -1.97
C LYS A 101 -11.73 -25.78 -2.78
N ASN A 102 -12.88 -26.27 -2.31
CA ASN A 102 -14.16 -26.11 -2.99
C ASN A 102 -15.03 -24.99 -2.39
N ASP A 103 -14.51 -24.27 -1.38
CA ASP A 103 -15.23 -23.17 -0.75
C ASP A 103 -15.08 -21.90 -1.61
N GLN A 104 -16.19 -21.44 -2.20
CA GLN A 104 -16.18 -20.27 -3.07
C GLN A 104 -15.79 -18.99 -2.32
N ILE A 105 -16.18 -18.84 -1.06
CA ILE A 105 -15.87 -17.65 -0.25
C ILE A 105 -14.38 -17.61 0.03
N TYR A 106 -13.78 -18.73 0.41
CA TYR A 106 -12.33 -18.84 0.61
C TYR A 106 -11.57 -18.56 -0.68
N ASN A 107 -11.98 -19.17 -1.79
CA ASN A 107 -11.31 -18.98 -3.09
C ASN A 107 -11.38 -17.52 -3.56
N ASN A 108 -12.51 -16.85 -3.36
CA ASN A 108 -12.66 -15.43 -3.65
C ASN A 108 -11.76 -14.58 -2.75
N PHE A 109 -11.74 -14.87 -1.44
CA PHE A 109 -10.88 -14.17 -0.49
C PHE A 109 -9.39 -14.29 -0.89
N ILE A 110 -8.93 -15.50 -1.17
CA ILE A 110 -7.55 -15.75 -1.60
C ILE A 110 -7.23 -15.05 -2.92
N ALA A 111 -8.16 -15.02 -3.88
CA ALA A 111 -7.96 -14.32 -5.15
C ALA A 111 -7.69 -12.83 -4.92
N VAL A 112 -8.43 -12.20 -4.01
CA VAL A 112 -8.20 -10.81 -3.61
C VAL A 112 -6.86 -10.66 -2.91
N THR A 113 -6.58 -11.49 -1.89
CA THR A 113 -5.39 -11.31 -1.05
C THR A 113 -4.09 -11.69 -1.74
N ARG A 114 -4.10 -12.53 -2.78
CA ARG A 114 -2.90 -12.93 -3.52
C ARG A 114 -2.22 -11.75 -4.21
N ASP A 115 -3.01 -10.78 -4.67
CA ASP A 115 -2.47 -9.55 -5.26
C ASP A 115 -1.85 -8.63 -4.20
N TYR A 116 -2.11 -8.87 -2.90
CA TYR A 116 -1.44 -8.21 -1.79
C TYR A 116 -0.22 -9.04 -1.38
N ASN A 117 0.87 -8.91 -2.13
CA ASN A 117 2.15 -9.49 -1.73
C ASN A 117 2.50 -9.00 -0.30
N PRO A 118 2.59 -9.91 0.70
CA PRO A 118 2.85 -9.51 2.08
C PRO A 118 4.20 -8.82 2.27
N LYS A 119 5.17 -9.06 1.37
CA LYS A 119 6.50 -8.44 1.36
C LYS A 119 6.53 -7.07 0.66
N GLU A 120 5.48 -6.74 -0.09
CA GLU A 120 5.37 -5.48 -0.84
C GLU A 120 4.08 -4.75 -0.49
N ASN A 121 3.62 -4.88 0.76
CA ASN A 121 2.43 -4.22 1.24
C ASN A 121 2.66 -2.71 1.31
N TYR A 122 1.89 -1.94 0.55
CA TYR A 122 1.99 -0.47 0.52
C TYR A 122 1.92 0.18 1.91
N ASN A 123 1.10 -0.36 2.81
CA ASN A 123 0.97 0.14 4.18
C ASN A 123 2.25 -0.05 5.03
N CYS A 124 3.19 -0.85 4.53
CA CYS A 124 4.48 -1.15 5.14
C CYS A 124 5.66 -0.51 4.38
N LEU A 125 5.39 0.25 3.32
CA LEU A 125 6.42 0.94 2.54
C LEU A 125 6.98 2.12 3.33
N ARG A 126 8.30 2.14 3.48
CA ARG A 126 9.07 3.26 4.00
C ARG A 126 9.92 3.88 2.91
N ILE A 127 10.06 5.19 2.99
CA ILE A 127 10.90 6.00 2.13
C ILE A 127 12.11 6.54 2.91
N THR A 128 12.84 7.48 2.32
CA THR A 128 13.99 8.16 2.95
C THR A 128 13.66 8.62 4.38
N ASP A 129 14.65 8.51 5.26
CA ASP A 129 14.53 8.76 6.71
C ASP A 129 13.55 7.83 7.44
N ASN A 130 13.26 6.65 6.89
CA ASN A 130 12.43 5.64 7.53
C ASN A 130 10.97 6.12 7.76
N LYS A 131 10.50 7.05 6.92
CA LYS A 131 9.15 7.63 6.99
C LYS A 131 8.14 6.80 6.20
N LEU A 132 6.89 6.74 6.66
CA LEU A 132 5.78 6.15 5.92
C LEU A 132 5.29 7.07 4.80
N CYS A 133 4.59 6.49 3.82
CA CYS A 133 3.92 7.25 2.79
C CYS A 133 2.80 8.14 3.36
N PRO A 134 2.60 9.38 2.85
CA PRO A 134 1.61 10.32 3.40
C PRO A 134 0.18 9.76 3.46
N THR A 135 -0.27 9.04 2.44
CA THR A 135 -1.60 8.40 2.43
C THR A 135 -1.73 7.29 3.47
N VAL A 136 -0.66 6.56 3.78
CA VAL A 136 -0.67 5.53 4.82
C VAL A 136 -0.84 6.17 6.19
N ILE A 137 -0.07 7.24 6.46
CA ILE A 137 -0.17 8.01 7.71
C ILE A 137 -1.59 8.51 7.90
N GLN A 138 -2.13 9.20 6.88
CA GLN A 138 -3.50 9.71 6.94
C GLN A 138 -4.51 8.58 7.16
N THR A 139 -4.40 7.47 6.43
CA THR A 139 -5.34 6.36 6.57
C THR A 139 -5.34 5.80 7.99
N PHE A 140 -4.17 5.72 8.65
CA PHE A 140 -4.07 5.29 10.05
C PHE A 140 -4.60 6.33 11.04
N GLU A 141 -4.58 7.61 10.71
CA GLU A 141 -5.06 8.68 11.59
C GLU A 141 -6.57 8.95 11.44
N THR A 142 -7.10 8.86 10.21
CA THR A 142 -8.48 9.28 9.90
C THR A 142 -9.37 8.15 9.43
N GLY A 143 -8.81 7.00 9.07
CA GLY A 143 -9.56 5.88 8.48
C GLY A 143 -10.04 6.14 7.04
N SER A 144 -9.50 7.15 6.37
CA SER A 144 -9.95 7.61 5.04
C SER A 144 -8.81 8.14 4.18
N PHE A 145 -9.00 8.08 2.85
CA PHE A 145 -8.16 8.79 1.89
C PHE A 145 -8.72 10.18 1.60
N HIS A 146 -7.87 11.20 1.61
CA HIS A 146 -8.17 12.54 1.13
C HIS A 146 -7.20 12.97 0.02
N ASP A 147 -7.68 13.84 -0.85
CA ASP A 147 -6.93 14.40 -1.97
C ASP A 147 -5.59 14.98 -1.56
N GLU A 148 -5.52 15.67 -0.41
CA GLU A 148 -4.29 16.30 0.06
C GLU A 148 -3.19 15.28 0.30
N ALA A 149 -3.50 14.12 0.89
CA ALA A 149 -2.49 13.10 1.14
C ALA A 149 -2.06 12.39 -0.16
N VAL A 150 -2.96 12.23 -1.12
CA VAL A 150 -2.62 11.74 -2.46
C VAL A 150 -1.68 12.71 -3.17
N LYS A 151 -1.95 14.03 -3.08
CA LYS A 151 -1.06 15.07 -3.61
C LYS A 151 0.29 15.09 -2.91
N GLU A 152 0.32 14.91 -1.58
CA GLU A 152 1.57 14.84 -0.82
C GLU A 152 2.39 13.59 -1.17
N THR A 153 1.71 12.48 -1.50
CA THR A 153 2.36 11.25 -1.97
C THR A 153 3.17 11.47 -3.25
N CYS A 154 2.80 12.45 -4.09
CA CYS A 154 3.55 12.82 -5.30
C CYS A 154 5.01 13.20 -5.07
N LYS A 155 5.39 13.57 -3.85
CA LYS A 155 6.77 13.97 -3.52
C LYS A 155 7.74 12.78 -3.47
N SER A 156 7.22 11.56 -3.37
CA SER A 156 7.99 10.32 -3.36
C SER A 156 7.61 9.44 -4.54
N LYS A 157 8.61 9.03 -5.32
CA LYS A 157 8.40 8.11 -6.43
C LYS A 157 7.99 6.73 -5.94
N ALA A 158 8.64 6.22 -4.89
CA ALA A 158 8.30 4.94 -4.29
C ALA A 158 6.85 4.91 -3.78
N CYS A 159 6.42 5.94 -3.03
CA CYS A 159 5.05 6.03 -2.53
C CYS A 159 4.02 6.20 -3.66
N THR A 160 4.36 6.96 -4.70
CA THR A 160 3.49 7.15 -5.86
C THR A 160 3.28 5.84 -6.62
N GLU A 161 4.36 5.13 -6.96
CA GLU A 161 4.29 3.84 -7.65
C GLU A 161 3.58 2.77 -6.81
N GLY A 162 3.85 2.72 -5.51
CA GLY A 162 3.19 1.81 -4.59
C GLY A 162 1.68 2.08 -4.49
N LEU A 163 1.26 3.34 -4.42
CA LEU A 163 -0.15 3.71 -4.34
C LEU A 163 -0.90 3.40 -5.64
N ILE A 164 -0.27 3.64 -6.80
CA ILE A 164 -0.82 3.25 -8.10
C ILE A 164 -1.08 1.74 -8.14
N LYS A 165 -0.09 0.91 -7.76
CA LYS A 165 -0.25 -0.55 -7.73
C LYS A 165 -1.38 -0.97 -6.80
N GLN A 166 -1.48 -0.34 -5.63
CA GLN A 166 -2.55 -0.59 -4.68
C GLN A 166 -3.93 -0.28 -5.27
N PHE A 167 -4.11 0.89 -5.92
CA PHE A 167 -5.38 1.23 -6.58
C PHE A 167 -5.69 0.35 -7.78
N GLU A 168 -4.70 0.00 -8.60
CA GLU A 168 -4.88 -0.93 -9.73
C GLU A 168 -5.33 -2.31 -9.23
N SER A 169 -4.75 -2.81 -8.14
CA SER A 169 -5.20 -4.05 -7.47
C SER A 169 -6.62 -3.93 -6.92
N SER A 170 -6.96 -2.81 -6.27
CA SER A 170 -8.31 -2.55 -5.77
C SER A 170 -9.34 -2.53 -6.89
N ILE A 171 -9.04 -1.92 -8.05
CA ILE A 171 -9.92 -1.91 -9.23
C ILE A 171 -10.07 -3.33 -9.78
N LYS A 172 -8.96 -4.05 -9.97
CA LYS A 172 -8.97 -5.43 -10.49
C LYS A 172 -9.86 -6.35 -9.66
N ASN A 173 -9.83 -6.17 -8.33
CA ASN A 173 -10.55 -7.01 -7.37
C ASN A 173 -11.89 -6.42 -6.90
N ALA A 174 -12.34 -5.31 -7.49
CA ALA A 174 -13.46 -4.53 -7.00
C ALA A 174 -14.78 -5.34 -6.99
N GLU A 175 -15.05 -6.11 -8.04
CA GLU A 175 -16.26 -6.96 -8.11
C GLU A 175 -16.24 -8.09 -7.07
N ILE A 176 -15.08 -8.74 -6.88
CA ILE A 176 -14.93 -9.81 -5.89
C ILE A 176 -15.11 -9.24 -4.48
N ASN A 177 -14.48 -8.10 -4.20
CA ASN A 177 -14.64 -7.38 -2.95
C ASN A 177 -16.10 -6.96 -2.71
N ASN A 178 -16.77 -6.42 -3.73
CA ASN A 178 -18.18 -6.06 -3.64
C ASN A 178 -19.04 -7.28 -3.28
N ASN A 179 -18.81 -8.43 -3.93
CA ASN A 179 -19.58 -9.65 -3.66
C ASN A 179 -19.24 -10.28 -2.29
N LEU A 180 -18.01 -10.12 -1.82
CA LEU A 180 -17.59 -10.60 -0.51
C LEU A 180 -18.10 -9.69 0.61
N PHE A 181 -18.12 -8.37 0.43
CA PHE A 181 -18.23 -7.42 1.55
C PHE A 181 -19.46 -6.52 1.53
N ASN A 182 -20.16 -6.38 0.40
CA ASN A 182 -21.47 -5.72 0.42
C ASN A 182 -22.53 -6.70 0.90
N THR A 183 -22.92 -6.52 2.16
CA THR A 183 -24.12 -7.12 2.73
C THR A 183 -25.34 -6.32 2.29
N ASP A 184 -26.38 -6.99 1.78
CA ASP A 184 -27.68 -6.41 1.39
C ASP A 184 -28.41 -5.62 2.51
N GLU A 185 -27.83 -5.53 3.71
CA GLU A 185 -28.45 -4.92 4.89
C GLU A 185 -27.86 -3.54 5.21
N GLY A 186 -28.47 -2.50 4.66
CA GLY A 186 -28.79 -1.31 5.46
C GLY A 186 -27.93 -0.05 5.34
N SER A 187 -26.88 -0.01 4.50
CA SER A 187 -26.10 1.22 4.35
C SER A 187 -26.53 2.05 3.12
N ASN A 188 -27.46 2.98 3.35
CA ASN A 188 -27.94 3.92 2.33
C ASN A 188 -26.89 4.98 1.90
N ASN A 189 -25.64 4.87 2.37
CA ASN A 189 -24.57 5.87 2.14
C ASN A 189 -23.27 5.27 1.56
N ILE A 190 -23.26 4.00 1.13
CA ILE A 190 -22.07 3.43 0.47
C ILE A 190 -22.04 3.88 -0.98
N ALA A 191 -20.88 4.41 -1.40
CA ALA A 191 -20.63 4.73 -2.80
C ALA A 191 -20.81 3.48 -3.67
N THR A 192 -21.45 3.61 -4.83
CA THR A 192 -21.63 2.48 -5.74
C THR A 192 -20.26 1.90 -6.13
N LEU A 193 -20.21 0.63 -6.51
CA LEU A 193 -18.99 0.00 -7.02
C LEU A 193 -18.35 0.84 -8.13
N GLU A 194 -19.18 1.37 -9.03
CA GLU A 194 -18.74 2.25 -10.11
C GLU A 194 -18.15 3.56 -9.60
N GLU A 195 -18.78 4.21 -8.61
CA GLU A 195 -18.25 5.42 -7.98
C GLU A 195 -16.88 5.15 -7.32
N GLN A 196 -16.72 4.03 -6.63
CA GLN A 196 -15.43 3.65 -6.00
C GLN A 196 -14.33 3.42 -7.04
N ILE A 197 -14.63 2.66 -8.10
CA ILE A 197 -13.70 2.42 -9.20
C ILE A 197 -13.29 3.73 -9.86
N ASN A 198 -14.24 4.65 -10.07
CA ASN A 198 -13.98 5.94 -10.69
C ASN A 198 -13.07 6.81 -9.81
N VAL A 199 -13.26 6.82 -8.48
CA VAL A 199 -12.34 7.51 -7.56
C VAL A 199 -10.91 6.98 -7.68
N TYR A 200 -10.72 5.66 -7.68
CA TYR A 200 -9.40 5.07 -7.85
C TYR A 200 -8.77 5.42 -9.20
N LYS A 201 -9.54 5.40 -10.30
CA LYS A 201 -9.07 5.82 -11.62
C LYS A 201 -8.63 7.28 -11.62
N THR A 202 -9.41 8.17 -11.04
CA THR A 202 -9.07 9.60 -10.94
C THR A 202 -7.78 9.81 -10.14
N PHE A 203 -7.59 9.08 -9.03
CA PHE A 203 -6.33 9.16 -8.29
C PHE A 203 -5.14 8.60 -9.08
N ILE A 204 -5.30 7.49 -9.79
CA ILE A 204 -4.25 6.97 -10.68
C ILE A 204 -3.88 8.00 -11.75
N GLU A 205 -4.86 8.68 -12.36
CA GLU A 205 -4.62 9.74 -13.34
C GLU A 205 -3.86 10.92 -12.73
N LEU A 206 -4.24 11.38 -11.53
CA LEU A 206 -3.50 12.39 -10.79
C LEU A 206 -2.05 11.94 -10.51
N LEU A 207 -1.86 10.72 -10.02
CA LEU A 207 -0.54 10.18 -9.66
C LEU A 207 0.38 10.01 -10.88
N LYS A 208 -0.19 9.70 -12.05
CA LYS A 208 0.54 9.60 -13.33
C LYS A 208 0.70 10.95 -14.05
N SER A 209 0.09 12.03 -13.53
CA SER A 209 0.11 13.33 -14.19
C SER A 209 1.51 13.99 -14.18
N PRO A 210 1.81 14.87 -15.14
CA PRO A 210 3.02 15.69 -15.12
C PRO A 210 3.18 16.50 -13.83
N GLN A 211 2.07 16.97 -13.26
CA GLN A 211 2.06 17.77 -12.03
C GLN A 211 2.55 16.96 -10.82
N CYS A 212 2.17 15.69 -10.74
CA CYS A 212 2.61 14.79 -9.67
C CYS A 212 4.05 14.33 -9.91
N THR A 213 4.33 13.82 -11.11
CA THR A 213 5.64 13.26 -11.47
C THR A 213 6.77 14.30 -11.44
N ALA A 214 6.48 15.58 -11.69
CA ALA A 214 7.46 16.67 -11.56
C ALA A 214 7.88 16.97 -10.11
N GLN A 215 7.11 16.54 -9.11
CA GLN A 215 7.42 16.72 -7.68
C GLN A 215 8.20 15.54 -7.09
N ALA A 216 8.21 14.40 -7.76
CA ALA A 216 8.74 13.16 -7.22
C ALA A 216 10.27 13.20 -7.12
N VAL A 217 10.77 13.03 -5.90
CA VAL A 217 12.17 12.67 -5.68
C VAL A 217 12.31 11.18 -5.98
N ASP A 218 13.35 10.80 -6.74
CA ASP A 218 13.65 9.39 -7.00
C ASP A 218 14.30 8.77 -5.76
N ASP A 219 13.46 8.27 -4.87
CA ASP A 219 13.80 7.66 -3.58
C ASP A 219 13.73 6.13 -3.61
N LEU A 220 13.54 5.53 -4.79
CA LEU A 220 13.37 4.07 -4.96
C LEU A 220 14.53 3.28 -4.34
N ALA A 221 15.77 3.73 -4.53
CA ALA A 221 16.96 3.04 -4.03
C ALA A 221 17.06 3.04 -2.49
N GLN A 222 16.33 3.92 -1.80
CA GLN A 222 16.32 4.05 -0.34
C GLN A 222 15.02 3.53 0.26
N SER A 223 14.00 3.33 -0.57
CA SER A 223 12.72 2.78 -0.13
C SER A 223 12.86 1.31 0.24
N SER A 224 12.13 0.90 1.27
CA SER A 224 12.10 -0.48 1.74
C SER A 224 10.76 -0.78 2.40
N TYR A 225 10.35 -2.04 2.36
CA TYR A 225 9.19 -2.50 3.10
C TYR A 225 9.64 -2.99 4.48
N ILE A 226 8.84 -2.71 5.50
CA ILE A 226 9.02 -3.31 6.81
C ILE A 226 8.71 -4.79 6.67
N VAL A 227 9.76 -5.61 6.74
CA VAL A 227 9.66 -7.06 6.69
C VAL A 227 10.14 -7.68 8.00
N ALA A 228 9.64 -8.87 8.35
CA ALA A 228 10.27 -9.69 9.37
C ALA A 228 11.73 -9.92 8.95
N GLU A 229 12.66 -9.71 9.88
CA GLU A 229 14.01 -10.18 9.69
C GLU A 229 13.94 -11.69 9.47
N ALA A 230 14.40 -12.15 8.31
CA ALA A 230 14.70 -13.56 8.20
C ALA A 230 15.70 -13.88 9.32
N GLU A 231 15.56 -15.02 9.99
CA GLU A 231 16.65 -15.55 10.82
C GLU A 231 17.87 -15.76 9.91
N GLU A 232 18.66 -14.71 9.69
CA GLU A 232 19.84 -14.79 8.87
C GLU A 232 20.92 -15.49 9.68
N LYS A 233 21.29 -16.69 9.22
CA LYS A 233 22.70 -17.10 9.29
C LYS A 233 23.51 -15.98 8.65
N SER A 234 24.13 -15.15 9.49
CA SER A 234 25.17 -14.16 9.20
C SER A 234 25.61 -14.15 7.74
N SER A 235 24.96 -13.33 6.92
CA SER A 235 25.45 -13.03 5.59
C SER A 235 26.50 -11.92 5.74
N THR A 236 27.75 -12.23 5.41
CA THR A 236 28.85 -11.27 5.49
C THR A 236 28.72 -10.35 4.28
N TYR A 237 28.21 -9.13 4.48
CA TYR A 237 28.18 -8.14 3.41
C TYR A 237 29.60 -7.63 3.13
N ASN A 238 30.20 -8.12 2.03
CA ASN A 238 31.38 -7.50 1.44
C ASN A 238 30.96 -6.20 0.73
N ILE A 239 31.01 -5.08 1.45
CA ILE A 239 30.86 -3.76 0.84
C ILE A 239 32.10 -3.51 -0.03
N LYS A 240 31.95 -3.65 -1.36
CA LYS A 240 32.92 -3.12 -2.32
C LYS A 240 32.77 -1.60 -2.35
N THR A 241 33.46 -0.90 -1.47
CA THR A 241 33.62 0.54 -1.57
C THR A 241 34.43 0.86 -2.84
N THR A 242 33.78 1.41 -3.86
CA THR A 242 34.46 1.94 -5.04
C THR A 242 35.25 3.20 -4.64
N SER A 243 36.57 3.17 -4.86
CA SER A 243 37.59 4.18 -4.50
C SER A 243 37.39 5.61 -5.06
N VAL A 244 36.23 5.96 -5.60
CA VAL A 244 35.98 7.26 -6.25
C VAL A 244 35.96 8.42 -5.24
N LEU A 245 35.54 8.16 -4.00
CA LEU A 245 35.57 9.16 -2.92
C LEU A 245 37.00 9.47 -2.44
N PHE A 246 37.91 8.50 -2.50
CA PHE A 246 39.31 8.72 -2.09
C PHE A 246 40.13 9.43 -3.16
N THR A 247 39.86 9.20 -4.46
CA THR A 247 40.56 9.91 -5.54
C THR A 247 40.16 11.38 -5.62
N THR A 248 38.87 11.70 -5.40
CA THR A 248 38.38 13.09 -5.38
C THR A 248 38.91 13.88 -4.18
N LEU A 249 38.96 13.27 -2.99
CA LEU A 249 39.52 13.91 -1.79
C LEU A 249 41.03 14.16 -1.92
N SER A 250 41.76 13.22 -2.54
CA SER A 250 43.20 13.34 -2.78
C SER A 250 43.55 14.47 -3.76
N LEU A 251 42.73 14.65 -4.80
CA LEU A 251 42.88 15.75 -5.77
C LEU A 251 42.59 17.12 -5.15
N LEU A 252 41.60 17.21 -4.26
CA LEU A 252 41.27 18.43 -3.52
C LEU A 252 42.38 18.83 -2.55
N LEU A 253 42.96 17.86 -1.83
CA LEU A 253 44.08 18.09 -0.92
C LEU A 253 45.36 18.50 -1.65
N ALA A 254 45.63 17.93 -2.84
CA ALA A 254 46.77 18.32 -3.67
C ALA A 254 46.62 19.71 -4.31
N TYR A 255 45.40 20.22 -4.45
CA TYR A 255 45.14 21.57 -4.96
C TYR A 255 45.26 22.66 -3.88
N LEU A 256 45.17 22.28 -2.60
CA LEU A 256 45.20 23.20 -1.46
C LEU A 256 46.59 23.31 -0.80
N LEU A 257 47.57 22.51 -1.23
CA LEU A 257 48.98 22.56 -0.84
C LEU A 257 49.82 23.18 -1.95
#